data_AF-A0AAV1QV19-F1
#
_entry.id   AF-A0AAV1QV19-F1
#
_cell.length_a   1.000
_cell.length_b   1.000
_cell.length_c   1.000
_cell.angle_alpha   90.00
_cell.angle_beta   90.00
_cell.angle_gamma   90.00
#
_symmetry.space_group_name_H-M   'P 1'
#
loop_
_entity.id
_entity.type
_entity.pdbx_description
1 polymer ?
#
loop_
_entity_poly.entity_id
_entity_poly.type
_entity_poly.pdbx_seq_one_letter_code
_entity_poly.pdbx_strand_id
1 'polypeptide(L)'
;MVKLASARESRMYGPRIASNRAECMNAELYVFATIVLIGGFVAQLSNEPKLGLALLLIALLGIVVVNLHDLVAHLAGIDYRLPLMGFDTQLALVEFAVPVVQALGASLSFLGILFLFIQEYEGYGHFKLERHALNLLIAGPALWVLGSIHNSCQINESANGHVKILQKSVHIPFLMGSLLFLVASVLNIREQAGWNHHGPKLLVSWQDLGLDRHLWKSNVLYRGVNECSESVQDAAN
;
A
#
# COMPACT_ATOMS: atom_id res chain seq x y z
N MET A 1 3.48 10.57 -8.26
CA MET A 1 2.17 10.69 -8.96
C MET A 1 2.27 11.80 -10.00
N VAL A 2 2.36 11.47 -11.30
CA VAL A 2 2.40 12.45 -12.42
C VAL A 2 0.97 12.86 -12.80
N LYS A 3 0.16 13.27 -11.82
CA LYS A 3 -1.24 13.66 -12.05
C LYS A 3 -1.47 15.16 -12.02
N LEU A 4 -0.48 15.93 -11.57
CA LEU A 4 -0.69 17.35 -11.24
C LEU A 4 -0.24 18.33 -12.33
N ALA A 5 0.78 17.98 -13.14
CA ALA A 5 1.37 18.97 -14.05
C ALA A 5 0.48 19.35 -15.25
N SER A 6 -0.18 18.38 -15.91
CA SER A 6 -0.81 18.66 -17.21
C SER A 6 -2.25 19.17 -17.15
N ALA A 7 -3.01 18.87 -16.08
CA ALA A 7 -4.42 19.27 -15.98
C ALA A 7 -4.58 20.68 -15.38
N ARG A 8 -3.71 21.08 -14.45
CA ARG A 8 -3.72 22.44 -13.85
C ARG A 8 -3.14 23.49 -14.78
N GLU A 9 -2.17 23.11 -15.63
CA GLU A 9 -1.56 24.05 -16.56
C GLU A 9 -2.51 24.51 -17.68
N SER A 10 -3.58 23.76 -17.98
CA SER A 10 -4.59 24.20 -18.96
C SER A 10 -5.72 25.06 -18.36
N ARG A 11 -5.89 25.10 -17.03
CA ARG A 11 -7.07 25.72 -16.40
C ARG A 11 -6.83 27.12 -15.78
N MET A 12 -5.60 27.66 -15.77
CA MET A 12 -5.30 29.04 -15.34
C MET A 12 -5.86 29.45 -13.95
N TYR A 13 -5.88 28.55 -12.96
CA TYR A 13 -6.29 28.91 -11.59
C TYR A 13 -5.07 28.98 -10.65
N GLY A 14 -4.67 30.21 -10.26
CA GLY A 14 -3.75 30.49 -9.14
C GLY A 14 -2.31 30.91 -9.48
N PRO A 15 -1.57 31.54 -8.52
CA PRO A 15 -0.20 32.01 -8.74
C PRO A 15 0.80 30.86 -9.01
N ARG A 16 1.39 30.88 -10.21
CA ARG A 16 2.20 29.81 -10.81
C ARG A 16 3.42 29.34 -9.98
N ILE A 17 3.98 30.22 -9.15
CA ILE A 17 5.24 29.95 -8.43
C ILE A 17 5.02 29.18 -7.12
N ALA A 18 3.94 29.45 -6.39
CA ALA A 18 3.63 28.75 -5.14
C ALA A 18 3.11 27.33 -5.40
N SER A 19 2.33 27.15 -6.48
CA SER A 19 1.80 25.83 -6.89
C SER A 19 2.93 24.84 -7.19
N ASN A 20 3.96 25.27 -7.92
CA ASN A 20 5.05 24.38 -8.34
C ASN A 20 5.90 23.86 -7.16
N ARG A 21 6.08 24.66 -6.10
CA ARG A 21 6.80 24.24 -4.89
C ARG A 21 5.98 23.23 -4.07
N ALA A 22 4.70 23.50 -3.86
CA ALA A 22 3.81 22.61 -3.12
C ALA A 22 3.64 21.26 -3.83
N GLU A 23 3.59 21.27 -5.16
CA GLU A 23 3.53 20.05 -5.98
C GLU A 23 4.81 19.22 -5.90
N CYS A 24 5.99 19.87 -5.91
CA CYS A 24 7.28 19.20 -5.72
C CYS A 24 7.38 18.55 -4.33
N MET A 25 6.99 19.28 -3.26
CA MET A 25 6.96 18.75 -1.90
C MET A 25 6.04 17.55 -1.77
N ASN A 26 4.85 17.58 -2.40
CA ASN A 26 3.92 16.46 -2.36
C ASN A 26 4.49 15.22 -3.08
N ALA A 27 5.21 15.43 -4.19
CA ALA A 27 5.87 14.36 -4.93
C ALA A 27 7.01 13.73 -4.11
N GLU A 28 7.84 14.54 -3.47
CA GLU A 28 8.95 14.10 -2.61
C GLU A 28 8.42 13.31 -1.40
N LEU A 29 7.40 13.83 -0.71
CA LEU A 29 6.77 13.15 0.42
C LEU A 29 6.14 11.81 0.02
N TYR A 30 5.54 11.71 -1.18
CA TYR A 30 5.04 10.45 -1.70
C TYR A 30 6.14 9.41 -1.90
N VAL A 31 7.26 9.81 -2.51
CA VAL A 31 8.41 8.92 -2.74
C VAL A 31 9.01 8.48 -1.42
N PHE A 32 9.21 9.42 -0.49
CA PHE A 32 9.68 9.13 0.85
C PHE A 32 8.75 8.13 1.57
N ALA A 33 7.44 8.40 1.60
CA ALA A 33 6.47 7.51 2.23
C ALA A 33 6.45 6.11 1.59
N THR A 34 6.63 6.01 0.27
CA THR A 34 6.72 4.73 -0.44
C THR A 34 7.97 3.95 -0.06
N ILE A 35 9.14 4.61 0.03
CA ILE A 35 10.39 3.98 0.47
C ILE A 35 10.24 3.47 1.92
N VAL A 36 9.65 4.28 2.81
CA VAL A 36 9.39 3.89 4.19
C VAL A 36 8.40 2.72 4.25
N LEU A 37 7.37 2.69 3.39
CA LEU A 37 6.39 1.60 3.31
C LEU A 37 7.08 0.28 2.93
N ILE A 38 7.92 0.30 1.89
CA ILE A 38 8.72 -0.87 1.47
C ILE A 38 9.65 -1.30 2.61
N GLY A 39 10.34 -0.35 3.25
CA GLY A 39 11.19 -0.61 4.41
C GLY A 39 10.45 -1.27 5.57
N GLY A 40 9.21 -0.84 5.84
CA GLY A 40 8.34 -1.46 6.85
C GLY A 40 7.98 -2.91 6.51
N PHE A 41 7.65 -3.21 5.26
CA PHE A 41 7.41 -4.59 4.82
C PHE A 41 8.69 -5.44 4.89
N VAL A 42 9.84 -4.90 4.51
CA VAL A 42 11.13 -5.61 4.62
C VAL A 42 11.48 -5.89 6.08
N ALA A 43 11.28 -4.93 6.98
CA ALA A 43 11.49 -5.13 8.42
C ALA A 43 10.56 -6.21 9.00
N GLN A 44 9.31 -6.28 8.52
CA GLN A 44 8.38 -7.36 8.87
C GLN A 44 8.89 -8.74 8.44
N LEU A 45 9.53 -8.82 7.26
CA LEU A 45 10.16 -10.05 6.76
C LEU A 45 11.43 -10.44 7.50
N SER A 46 12.12 -9.48 8.12
CA SER A 46 13.36 -9.67 8.89
C SER A 46 13.11 -10.11 10.34
N ASN A 47 11.88 -10.51 10.71
CA ASN A 47 11.49 -10.89 12.08
C ASN A 47 11.62 -9.79 13.14
N GLU A 48 11.56 -8.52 12.74
CA GLU A 48 11.43 -7.38 13.67
C GLU A 48 10.03 -6.75 13.56
N PRO A 49 8.98 -7.41 14.08
CA PRO A 49 7.60 -7.01 13.83
C PRO A 49 7.27 -5.64 14.42
N LYS A 50 7.89 -5.25 15.54
CA LYS A 50 7.66 -3.96 16.19
C LYS A 50 8.16 -2.79 15.36
N LEU A 51 9.38 -2.92 14.83
CA LEU A 51 9.99 -1.90 13.99
C LEU A 51 9.30 -1.84 12.63
N GLY A 52 8.95 -3.00 12.06
CA GLY A 52 8.17 -3.08 10.82
C GLY A 52 6.81 -2.39 10.93
N LEU A 53 6.01 -2.72 11.96
CA LEU A 53 4.73 -2.06 12.22
C LEU A 53 4.87 -0.55 12.41
N ALA A 54 5.88 -0.09 13.15
CA ALA A 54 6.12 1.34 13.36
C ALA A 54 6.44 2.05 12.03
N LEU A 55 7.29 1.48 11.17
CA LEU A 55 7.59 2.02 9.86
C LEU A 55 6.35 2.05 8.95
N LEU A 56 5.52 1.01 8.98
CA LEU A 56 4.26 0.97 8.23
C LEU A 56 3.29 2.07 8.71
N LEU A 57 3.19 2.32 10.02
CA LEU A 57 2.38 3.42 10.56
C LEU A 57 2.89 4.79 10.11
N ILE A 58 4.20 5.02 10.16
CA ILE A 58 4.82 6.28 9.70
C ILE A 58 4.56 6.48 8.22
N ALA A 59 4.74 5.44 7.41
CA ALA A 59 4.49 5.49 5.96
C ALA A 59 3.03 5.80 5.64
N LEU A 60 2.08 5.10 6.28
CA LEU A 60 0.65 5.31 6.06
C LEU A 60 0.20 6.69 6.50
N LEU A 61 0.71 7.20 7.63
CA LEU A 61 0.45 8.57 8.07
C LEU A 61 0.96 9.58 7.04
N GLY A 62 2.16 9.37 6.50
CA GLY A 62 2.70 10.17 5.39
C GLY A 62 1.77 10.15 4.18
N ILE A 63 1.31 8.98 3.74
CA ILE A 63 0.37 8.84 2.62
C ILE A 63 -0.95 9.58 2.89
N VAL A 64 -1.49 9.53 4.12
CA VAL A 64 -2.69 10.29 4.50
C VAL A 64 -2.46 11.79 4.36
N VAL A 65 -1.37 12.30 4.94
CA VAL A 65 -1.03 13.74 4.90
C VAL A 65 -0.90 14.24 3.47
N VAL A 66 -0.21 13.48 2.63
CA VAL A 66 0.04 13.82 1.24
C VAL A 66 -1.25 13.83 0.41
N ASN A 67 -2.16 12.87 0.62
CA ASN A 67 -3.48 12.87 -0.03
C ASN A 67 -4.38 14.01 0.46
N LEU A 68 -4.34 14.34 1.76
CA LEU A 68 -5.07 15.48 2.31
C LEU A 68 -4.54 16.80 1.76
N HIS A 69 -3.22 16.96 1.67
CA HIS A 69 -2.60 18.12 1.06
C HIS A 69 -2.97 18.25 -0.41
N ASP A 70 -2.99 17.13 -1.16
CA ASP A 70 -3.44 17.10 -2.55
C ASP A 70 -4.91 17.54 -2.69
N LEU A 71 -5.78 17.02 -1.83
CA LEU A 71 -7.19 17.39 -1.75
C LEU A 71 -7.38 18.88 -1.48
N VAL A 72 -6.64 19.44 -0.51
CA VAL A 72 -6.68 20.87 -0.17
C VAL A 72 -6.18 21.70 -1.34
N ALA A 73 -5.14 21.26 -2.04
CA ALA A 73 -4.64 21.95 -3.23
C ALA A 73 -5.69 21.96 -4.37
N HIS A 74 -6.44 20.87 -4.56
CA HIS A 74 -7.55 20.83 -5.52
C HIS A 74 -8.71 21.74 -5.12
N LEU A 75 -9.07 21.77 -3.82
CA LEU A 75 -10.10 22.67 -3.30
C LEU A 75 -9.71 24.15 -3.42
N ALA A 76 -8.45 24.48 -3.12
CA ALA A 76 -7.91 25.82 -3.31
C ALA A 76 -7.86 26.21 -4.80
N GLY A 77 -7.57 25.27 -5.70
CA GLY A 77 -7.58 25.50 -7.14
C GLY A 77 -8.95 25.84 -7.73
N ILE A 78 -10.05 25.52 -7.03
CA ILE A 78 -11.42 25.89 -7.42
C ILE A 78 -12.04 26.97 -6.51
N ASP A 79 -11.22 27.67 -5.72
CA ASP A 79 -11.64 28.67 -4.73
C ASP A 79 -12.75 28.15 -3.79
N TYR A 80 -12.69 26.85 -3.42
CA TYR A 80 -13.70 26.16 -2.61
C TYR A 80 -15.13 26.20 -3.19
N ARG A 81 -15.28 26.47 -4.49
CA ARG A 81 -16.58 26.49 -5.17
C ARG A 81 -17.03 25.08 -5.54
N LEU A 82 -17.49 24.32 -4.55
CA LEU A 82 -18.00 22.96 -4.69
C LEU A 82 -19.08 22.76 -5.78
N PRO A 83 -19.99 23.72 -6.07
CA PRO A 83 -20.98 23.55 -7.14
C PRO A 83 -20.37 23.30 -8.53
N LEU A 84 -19.10 23.70 -8.78
CA LEU A 84 -18.42 23.43 -10.05
C LEU A 84 -18.22 21.92 -10.31
N MET A 85 -18.14 21.10 -9.26
CA MET A 85 -18.03 19.65 -9.38
C MET A 85 -19.29 19.02 -10.01
N GLY A 86 -20.45 19.69 -9.94
CA GLY A 86 -21.68 19.21 -10.57
C GLY A 86 -21.68 19.34 -12.10
N PHE A 87 -20.82 20.20 -12.65
CA PHE A 87 -20.75 20.46 -14.10
C PHE A 87 -19.64 19.67 -14.80
N ASP A 88 -18.59 19.31 -14.06
CA ASP A 88 -17.45 18.54 -14.58
C ASP A 88 -17.29 17.23 -13.78
N THR A 89 -17.76 16.14 -14.38
CA THR A 89 -17.69 14.79 -13.79
C THR A 89 -16.24 14.30 -13.63
N GLN A 90 -15.30 14.78 -14.46
CA GLN A 90 -13.89 14.47 -14.34
C GLN A 90 -13.29 15.17 -13.11
N LEU A 91 -13.62 16.44 -12.90
CA LEU A 91 -13.23 17.17 -11.68
C LEU A 91 -13.76 16.47 -10.41
N ALA A 92 -15.03 16.09 -10.41
CA ALA A 92 -15.66 15.45 -9.25
C ALA A 92 -15.10 14.05 -8.94
N LEU A 93 -15.07 13.16 -9.94
CA LEU A 93 -14.75 11.75 -9.71
C LEU A 93 -13.25 11.45 -9.70
N VAL A 94 -12.45 12.26 -10.42
CA VAL A 94 -11.03 11.95 -10.61
C VAL A 94 -10.14 12.88 -9.80
N GLU A 95 -10.40 14.18 -9.83
CA GLU A 95 -9.54 15.15 -9.13
C GLU A 95 -9.90 15.29 -7.66
N PHE A 96 -11.18 15.16 -7.32
CA PHE A 96 -11.65 15.22 -5.93
C PHE A 96 -11.80 13.84 -5.29
N ALA A 97 -12.56 12.92 -5.91
CA ALA A 97 -12.84 11.65 -5.25
C ALA A 97 -11.61 10.73 -5.12
N VAL A 98 -10.62 10.80 -6.02
CA VAL A 98 -9.39 9.98 -5.90
C VAL A 98 -8.60 10.28 -4.62
N PRO A 99 -8.15 11.52 -4.34
CA PRO A 99 -7.41 11.81 -3.12
C PRO A 99 -8.23 11.53 -1.85
N VAL A 100 -9.55 11.74 -1.88
CA VAL A 100 -10.45 11.35 -0.77
C VAL A 100 -10.42 9.85 -0.52
N VAL A 101 -10.64 9.05 -1.57
CA VAL A 101 -10.69 7.58 -1.45
C VAL A 101 -9.32 7.02 -1.04
N GLN A 102 -8.22 7.59 -1.53
CA GLN A 102 -6.86 7.21 -1.15
C GLN A 102 -6.54 7.57 0.31
N ALA A 103 -6.91 8.77 0.76
CA ALA A 103 -6.75 9.18 2.16
C ALA A 103 -7.57 8.30 3.11
N LEU A 104 -8.83 7.99 2.76
CA LEU A 104 -9.66 7.08 3.54
C LEU A 104 -9.07 5.67 3.58
N GLY A 105 -8.63 5.14 2.43
CA GLY A 105 -7.99 3.82 2.36
C GLY A 105 -6.74 3.74 3.24
N ALA A 106 -5.87 4.74 3.16
CA ALA A 106 -4.66 4.82 3.97
C ALA A 106 -4.98 4.97 5.47
N SER A 107 -6.03 5.72 5.81
CA SER A 107 -6.50 5.87 7.20
C SER A 107 -7.02 4.54 7.76
N LEU A 108 -7.82 3.79 6.99
CA LEU A 108 -8.30 2.48 7.42
C LEU A 108 -7.15 1.49 7.59
N SER A 109 -6.22 1.44 6.63
CA SER A 109 -5.00 0.63 6.78
C SER A 109 -4.18 1.05 8.00
N PHE A 110 -4.05 2.36 8.27
CA PHE A 110 -3.34 2.87 9.45
C PHE A 110 -4.00 2.39 10.74
N LEU A 111 -5.32 2.53 10.86
CA LEU A 111 -6.07 2.03 12.03
C LEU A 111 -5.92 0.51 12.19
N GLY A 112 -5.98 -0.24 11.08
CA GLY A 112 -5.78 -1.70 11.11
C GLY A 112 -4.41 -2.09 11.63
N ILE A 113 -3.35 -1.45 11.15
CA ILE A 113 -1.98 -1.68 11.62
C ILE A 113 -1.79 -1.18 13.06
N LEU A 114 -2.42 -0.07 13.45
CA LEU A 114 -2.36 0.47 14.80
C LEU A 114 -2.98 -0.51 15.81
N PHE A 115 -4.09 -1.14 15.46
CA PHE A 115 -4.70 -2.16 16.30
C PHE A 115 -3.79 -3.39 16.48
N LEU A 116 -3.11 -3.83 15.41
CA LEU A 116 -2.10 -4.89 15.52
C LEU A 116 -0.90 -4.46 16.38
N PHE A 117 -0.47 -3.21 16.26
CA PHE A 117 0.63 -2.65 17.05
C PHE A 117 0.29 -2.58 18.55
N ILE A 118 -0.93 -2.15 18.90
CA ILE A 118 -1.41 -2.14 20.28
C ILE A 118 -1.48 -3.57 20.83
N GLN A 119 -1.96 -4.53 20.03
CA GLN A 119 -2.03 -5.94 20.45
C GLN A 119 -0.65 -6.54 20.71
N GLU A 120 0.37 -6.15 19.93
CA GLU A 120 1.77 -6.56 20.14
C GLU A 120 2.38 -5.97 21.42
N TYR A 121 1.92 -4.80 21.88
CA TYR A 121 2.43 -4.14 23.08
C TYR A 121 1.71 -4.59 24.37
N GLU A 122 0.38 -4.67 24.34
CA GLU A 122 -0.49 -4.99 25.50
C GLU A 122 -0.73 -6.49 25.68
N GLY A 123 -0.34 -7.32 24.71
CA GLY A 123 -0.51 -8.78 24.74
C GLY A 123 -1.85 -9.28 24.19
N TYR A 124 -1.89 -10.59 23.90
CA TYR A 124 -2.88 -11.30 23.07
C TYR A 124 -4.32 -11.42 23.63
N GLY A 125 -4.78 -10.51 24.49
CA GLY A 125 -6.07 -10.64 25.19
C GLY A 125 -7.29 -10.06 24.44
N HIS A 126 -7.13 -9.38 23.31
CA HIS A 126 -8.18 -8.54 22.71
C HIS A 126 -8.71 -9.06 21.36
N PHE A 127 -9.36 -10.22 21.36
CA PHE A 127 -9.98 -10.84 20.18
C PHE A 127 -10.90 -9.91 19.36
N LYS A 128 -11.59 -8.98 20.03
CA LYS A 128 -12.48 -8.02 19.36
C LYS A 128 -11.69 -7.03 18.50
N LEU A 129 -10.51 -6.59 18.94
CA LEU A 129 -9.68 -5.62 18.24
C LEU A 129 -9.05 -6.25 16.98
N GLU A 130 -8.62 -7.50 17.10
CA GLU A 130 -8.05 -8.30 16.01
C GLU A 130 -9.02 -8.45 14.84
N ARG A 131 -10.27 -8.83 15.11
CA ARG A 131 -11.32 -8.92 14.10
C ARG A 131 -11.53 -7.59 13.36
N HIS A 132 -11.50 -6.47 14.08
CA HIS A 132 -11.65 -5.14 13.49
C HIS A 132 -10.41 -4.76 12.67
N ALA A 133 -9.20 -5.07 13.15
CA ALA A 133 -7.95 -4.83 12.44
C ALA A 133 -7.95 -5.51 11.07
N LEU A 134 -8.38 -6.76 11.01
CA LEU A 134 -8.47 -7.54 9.78
C LEU A 134 -9.48 -6.96 8.79
N ASN A 135 -10.68 -6.58 9.26
CA ASN A 135 -11.68 -5.94 8.41
C ASN A 135 -11.17 -4.61 7.83
N LEU A 136 -10.47 -3.82 8.65
CA LEU A 136 -9.84 -2.56 8.22
C LEU A 136 -8.71 -2.79 7.20
N LEU A 137 -7.94 -3.86 7.37
CA LEU A 137 -6.90 -4.28 6.43
C LEU A 137 -7.45 -4.85 5.11
N ILE A 138 -8.73 -5.24 5.02
CA ILE A 138 -9.39 -5.44 3.70
C ILE A 138 -9.90 -4.10 3.16
N ALA A 139 -10.60 -3.34 4.00
CA ALA A 139 -11.30 -2.14 3.55
C ALA A 139 -10.33 -1.07 3.03
N GLY A 140 -9.18 -0.88 3.69
CA GLY A 140 -8.16 0.07 3.27
C GLY A 140 -7.61 -0.21 1.86
N PRO A 141 -7.10 -1.42 1.59
CA PRO A 141 -6.61 -1.81 0.26
C PRO A 141 -7.71 -1.83 -0.80
N ALA A 142 -8.94 -2.20 -0.44
CA ALA A 142 -10.08 -2.13 -1.37
C ALA A 142 -10.33 -0.69 -1.82
N LEU A 143 -10.25 0.29 -0.91
CA LEU A 143 -10.31 1.71 -1.26
C LEU A 143 -9.11 2.15 -2.10
N TRP A 144 -7.88 1.66 -1.82
CA TRP A 144 -6.73 1.96 -2.69
C TRP A 144 -6.89 1.42 -4.11
N VAL A 145 -7.47 0.23 -4.29
CA VAL A 145 -7.82 -0.31 -5.60
C VAL A 145 -8.88 0.56 -6.27
N LEU A 146 -9.95 0.92 -5.55
CA LEU A 146 -11.00 1.81 -6.08
C LEU A 146 -10.44 3.17 -6.53
N GLY A 147 -9.60 3.79 -5.69
CA GLY A 147 -8.92 5.03 -6.03
C GLY A 147 -7.98 4.88 -7.22
N SER A 148 -7.34 3.72 -7.40
CA SER A 148 -6.53 3.40 -8.58
C SER A 148 -7.38 3.21 -9.84
N ILE A 149 -8.59 2.66 -9.74
CA ILE A 149 -9.54 2.56 -10.84
C ILE A 149 -10.00 3.96 -11.25
N HIS A 150 -10.45 4.78 -10.29
CA HIS A 150 -10.83 6.18 -10.55
C HIS A 150 -9.67 6.98 -11.18
N ASN A 151 -8.44 6.73 -10.73
CA ASN A 151 -7.25 7.32 -11.33
C ASN A 151 -7.03 6.87 -12.80
N SER A 152 -7.31 5.60 -13.11
CA SER A 152 -7.23 5.08 -14.49
C SER A 152 -8.19 5.77 -15.45
N CYS A 153 -9.36 6.17 -14.94
CA CYS A 153 -10.42 6.87 -15.69
C CYS A 153 -10.07 8.33 -16.01
N GLN A 154 -8.93 8.85 -15.55
CA GLN A 154 -8.49 10.19 -15.92
C GLN A 154 -8.16 10.26 -17.42
N ILE A 155 -8.98 11.00 -18.18
CA ILE A 155 -8.73 11.28 -19.59
C ILE A 155 -7.96 12.60 -19.68
N ASN A 156 -6.68 12.53 -20.02
CA ASN A 156 -5.85 13.71 -20.27
C ASN A 156 -5.85 14.02 -21.77
N GLU A 157 -6.88 14.73 -22.25
CA GLU A 157 -7.03 15.09 -23.67
C GLU A 157 -5.88 15.97 -24.20
N SER A 158 -5.27 16.81 -23.34
CA SER A 158 -4.22 17.77 -23.73
C SER A 158 -2.77 17.33 -23.44
N ALA A 159 -2.54 16.17 -22.81
CA ALA A 159 -1.19 15.77 -22.41
C ALA A 159 -0.38 15.16 -23.57
N ASN A 160 0.87 15.62 -23.73
CA ASN A 160 1.83 15.06 -24.67
C ASN A 160 2.04 13.55 -24.43
N GLY A 161 2.29 12.76 -25.47
CA GLY A 161 2.38 11.29 -25.39
C GLY A 161 3.43 10.80 -24.37
N HIS A 162 4.54 11.51 -24.22
CA HIS A 162 5.57 11.22 -23.22
C HIS A 162 5.06 11.36 -21.78
N VAL A 163 4.23 12.37 -21.50
CA VAL A 163 3.64 12.60 -20.17
C VAL A 163 2.63 11.49 -19.85
N LYS A 164 1.87 11.05 -20.85
CA LYS A 164 0.94 9.91 -20.71
C LYS A 164 1.68 8.61 -20.36
N ILE A 165 2.80 8.33 -21.02
CA ILE A 165 3.63 7.15 -20.74
C ILE A 165 4.20 7.22 -19.32
N LEU A 166 4.76 8.38 -18.93
CA LEU A 166 5.32 8.57 -17.59
C LEU A 166 4.26 8.47 -16.47
N GLN A 167 3.04 8.91 -16.74
CA GLN A 167 1.94 8.74 -15.80
C GLN A 167 1.53 7.27 -15.67
N LYS A 168 1.44 6.54 -16.80
CA LYS A 168 1.08 5.11 -16.79
C LYS A 168 2.19 4.25 -16.17
N SER A 169 3.46 4.61 -16.31
CA SER A 169 4.58 3.87 -15.69
C SER A 169 4.58 3.94 -14.16
N VAL A 170 4.00 4.99 -13.57
CA VAL A 170 3.82 5.10 -12.11
C VAL A 170 2.50 4.47 -11.67
N HIS A 171 1.45 4.62 -12.49
CA HIS A 171 0.11 4.14 -12.17
C HIS A 171 0.01 2.61 -12.12
N ILE A 172 0.62 1.92 -13.09
CA ILE A 172 0.55 0.45 -13.19
C ILE A 172 1.16 -0.23 -11.95
N PRO A 173 2.39 0.11 -11.49
CA PRO A 173 2.94 -0.46 -10.27
C PRO A 173 2.10 -0.17 -9.03
N PHE A 174 1.51 1.02 -8.93
CA PHE A 174 0.65 1.39 -7.80
C PHE A 174 -0.64 0.56 -7.77
N LEU A 175 -1.30 0.41 -8.92
CA LEU A 175 -2.47 -0.46 -9.05
C LEU A 175 -2.11 -1.90 -8.68
N MET A 176 -1.00 -2.41 -9.21
CA MET A 176 -0.51 -3.76 -8.89
C MET A 176 -0.24 -3.93 -7.39
N GLY A 177 0.45 -2.97 -6.76
CA GLY A 177 0.71 -2.99 -5.33
C GLY A 177 -0.57 -3.00 -4.49
N SER A 178 -1.55 -2.15 -4.84
CA SER A 178 -2.84 -2.10 -4.14
C SER A 178 -3.63 -3.41 -4.27
N LEU A 179 -3.60 -4.04 -5.44
CA LEU A 179 -4.26 -5.32 -5.70
C LEU A 179 -3.58 -6.45 -4.94
N LEU A 180 -2.24 -6.53 -4.97
CA LEU A 180 -1.48 -7.52 -4.22
C LEU A 180 -1.75 -7.40 -2.72
N PHE A 181 -1.79 -6.18 -2.20
CA PHE A 181 -2.07 -5.93 -0.80
C PHE A 181 -3.50 -6.32 -0.40
N LEU A 182 -4.48 -6.08 -1.28
CA LEU A 182 -5.85 -6.56 -1.09
C LEU A 182 -5.95 -8.09 -1.12
N VAL A 183 -5.36 -8.74 -2.13
CA VAL A 183 -5.40 -10.20 -2.28
C VAL A 183 -4.83 -10.86 -1.06
N ALA A 184 -3.67 -10.40 -0.62
CA ALA A 184 -2.98 -10.99 0.50
C ALA A 184 -3.69 -10.68 1.84
N SER A 185 -4.39 -9.55 1.98
CA SER A 185 -5.30 -9.31 3.11
C SER A 185 -6.49 -10.28 3.13
N VAL A 186 -7.04 -10.64 1.97
CA VAL A 186 -8.11 -11.64 1.85
C VAL A 186 -7.61 -13.05 2.18
N LEU A 187 -6.44 -13.42 1.67
CA LEU A 187 -5.83 -14.72 1.95
C LEU A 187 -5.53 -14.88 3.44
N ASN A 188 -4.99 -13.83 4.07
CA ASN A 188 -4.68 -13.81 5.49
C ASN A 188 -5.91 -14.13 6.38
N ILE A 189 -7.08 -13.54 6.06
CA ILE A 189 -8.31 -13.82 6.80
C ILE A 189 -8.83 -15.25 6.58
N ARG A 190 -8.66 -15.80 5.37
CA ARG A 190 -9.06 -17.19 5.09
C ARG A 190 -8.20 -18.19 5.86
N GLU A 191 -6.90 -17.94 5.95
CA GLU A 191 -5.96 -18.80 6.67
C GLU A 191 -6.20 -18.75 8.19
N GLN A 192 -6.52 -17.57 8.72
CA GLN A 192 -6.91 -17.39 10.12
C GLN A 192 -8.29 -17.97 10.46
N ALA A 193 -9.22 -18.04 9.50
CA ALA A 193 -10.48 -18.75 9.69
C ALA A 193 -10.27 -20.27 9.81
N GLY A 194 -9.13 -20.78 9.31
CA GLY A 194 -8.72 -22.17 9.46
C GLY A 194 -7.99 -22.45 10.77
N TRP A 195 -7.04 -21.61 11.19
CA TRP A 195 -6.14 -21.86 12.33
C TRP A 195 -6.15 -20.70 13.33
N ASN A 196 -6.12 -21.01 14.65
CA ASN A 196 -6.06 -20.05 15.76
C ASN A 196 -4.69 -19.35 15.86
N HIS A 197 -4.30 -18.58 14.84
CA HIS A 197 -3.15 -17.68 14.92
C HIS A 197 -3.56 -16.37 15.58
N HIS A 198 -2.70 -15.80 16.43
CA HIS A 198 -2.96 -14.57 17.17
C HIS A 198 -1.82 -13.55 16.97
N GLY A 199 -2.13 -12.25 17.04
CA GLY A 199 -1.22 -11.08 17.07
C GLY A 199 -0.29 -10.88 15.85
N PRO A 200 1.02 -10.54 15.99
CA PRO A 200 1.89 -10.20 14.86
C PRO A 200 2.06 -11.34 13.87
N LYS A 201 1.79 -12.60 14.28
CA LYS A 201 1.78 -13.76 13.38
C LYS A 201 0.75 -13.63 12.25
N LEU A 202 -0.26 -12.78 12.40
CA LEU A 202 -1.23 -12.40 11.36
C LEU A 202 -0.57 -11.64 10.19
N LEU A 203 0.58 -10.99 10.41
CA LEU A 203 1.38 -10.37 9.35
C LEU A 203 2.57 -11.25 8.94
N VAL A 204 2.88 -12.31 9.70
CA VAL A 204 3.99 -13.23 9.42
C VAL A 204 3.58 -14.40 8.53
N SER A 205 2.31 -14.83 8.47
CA SER A 205 1.90 -15.89 7.49
C SER A 205 2.04 -15.45 6.02
N TRP A 206 2.34 -14.17 5.78
CA TRP A 206 2.81 -13.66 4.50
C TRP A 206 4.15 -14.29 4.05
N GLN A 207 4.96 -14.83 4.97
CA GLN A 207 6.14 -15.65 4.65
C GLN A 207 5.73 -17.01 4.05
N ASP A 208 4.61 -17.58 4.49
CA ASP A 208 4.13 -18.91 4.04
C ASP A 208 3.45 -18.85 2.67
N LEU A 209 2.97 -17.68 2.25
CA LEU A 209 2.34 -17.46 0.95
C LEU A 209 3.32 -17.15 -0.20
N GLY A 210 4.64 -17.17 0.04
CA GLY A 210 5.61 -16.73 -0.98
C GLY A 210 6.97 -17.40 -1.02
N LEU A 211 7.47 -18.02 0.05
CA LEU A 211 8.71 -18.80 0.02
C LEU A 211 8.84 -19.52 1.34
N ASP A 212 8.25 -20.70 1.41
CA ASP A 212 8.42 -21.61 2.53
C ASP A 212 9.92 -21.92 2.70
N ARG A 213 10.55 -21.21 3.65
CA ARG A 213 11.97 -21.30 3.95
C ARG A 213 12.31 -22.67 4.56
N HIS A 214 11.31 -23.41 5.03
CA HIS A 214 11.47 -24.78 5.51
C HIS A 214 11.65 -25.79 4.37
N LEU A 215 11.07 -25.56 3.18
CA LEU A 215 11.29 -26.43 2.02
C LEU A 215 12.68 -26.26 1.39
N TRP A 216 13.29 -25.06 1.47
CA TRP A 216 14.64 -24.86 0.92
C TRP A 216 15.76 -25.39 1.84
N LYS A 217 15.58 -25.28 3.16
CA LYS A 217 16.54 -25.87 4.12
C LYS A 217 16.43 -27.40 4.24
N SER A 218 15.24 -27.97 4.02
CA SER A 218 15.07 -29.43 4.12
C SER A 218 15.40 -30.17 2.82
N ASN A 219 15.13 -29.63 1.63
CA ASN A 219 15.34 -30.40 0.39
C ASN A 219 16.71 -30.23 -0.28
N VAL A 220 17.52 -29.23 0.06
CA VAL A 220 18.87 -29.07 -0.53
C VAL A 220 19.98 -29.57 0.41
N LEU A 221 19.78 -29.57 1.73
CA LEU A 221 20.81 -30.04 2.68
C LEU A 221 20.65 -31.51 3.13
N TYR A 222 19.47 -32.13 2.99
CA TYR A 222 19.26 -33.53 3.39
C TYR A 222 19.20 -34.53 2.24
N ARG A 223 19.08 -34.09 0.98
CA ARG A 223 19.11 -35.00 -0.19
C ARG A 223 20.51 -35.26 -0.75
N GLY A 224 21.48 -34.38 -0.48
CA GLY A 224 22.88 -34.58 -0.90
C GLY A 224 23.74 -35.38 0.09
N VAL A 225 23.25 -35.63 1.31
CA VAL A 225 24.02 -36.34 2.35
C VAL A 225 23.62 -37.82 2.45
N ASN A 226 22.39 -38.20 2.07
CA ASN A 226 21.94 -39.59 2.14
C ASN A 226 22.28 -40.43 0.90
N GLU A 227 22.54 -39.83 -0.27
CA GLU A 227 23.00 -40.58 -1.46
C GLU A 227 24.51 -40.94 -1.41
N CYS A 228 25.27 -40.37 -0.47
CA CYS A 228 26.70 -40.67 -0.30
C CYS A 228 26.98 -41.64 0.86
N SER A 229 25.99 -41.98 1.70
CA SER A 229 26.16 -42.99 2.77
C SER A 229 25.67 -44.38 2.37
N GLU A 230 24.70 -44.51 1.46
CA GLU A 230 24.24 -45.83 0.99
C GLU A 230 25.15 -46.48 -0.06
N SER A 231 26.00 -45.72 -0.75
CA SER A 231 26.98 -46.29 -1.71
C SER A 231 28.30 -46.77 -1.07
N VAL A 232 28.51 -46.55 0.23
CA VAL A 232 29.71 -47.01 0.95
C VAL A 232 29.42 -48.23 1.84
N GLN A 233 28.15 -48.52 2.17
CA GLN A 233 27.80 -49.68 2.98
C GLN A 233 27.71 -51.00 2.17
N ASP A 234 27.46 -50.92 0.86
CA ASP A 234 27.37 -52.11 -0.03
C ASP A 234 28.72 -52.53 -0.65
N ALA A 235 29.82 -51.88 -0.27
CA ALA A 235 31.19 -52.27 -0.67
C ALA A 235 31.99 -52.91 0.46
N ALA A 236 31.37 -53.17 1.62
CA ALA A 236 32.03 -53.71 2.82
C ALA A 236 31.28 -54.91 3.44
N ASN A 237 30.68 -55.76 2.61
CA ASN A 237 30.32 -57.14 2.94
C ASN A 237 30.54 -58.06 1.73
#